data_AF-A0A931S9N5-F1
#
_entry.id   AF-A0A931S9N5-F1
#
_cell.length_a   1.000
_cell.length_b   1.000
_cell.length_c   1.000
_cell.angle_alpha   90.00
_cell.angle_beta   90.00
_cell.angle_gamma   90.00
#
_symmetry.space_group_name_H-M   'P 1'
#
loop_
_entity.id
_entity.type
_entity.pdbx_description
1 polymer ?
#
loop_
_entity_poly.entity_id
_entity_poly.type
_entity_poly.pdbx_seq_one_letter_code
_entity_poly.pdbx_strand_id
1 'polypeptide(L)'
;MEALDYTLKNRDEVLLVMTKYTKITDAALLGEAYDSYAKAWERIPMPSQAAIETLLAASVNPKAKGARWDQFVDDRFVKEVVASGTIK
;
A
#
# COMPACT_ATOMS: atom_id res chain seq x y z
N MET A 1 -3.06 4.97 -8.05
CA MET A 1 -2.64 3.58 -8.36
C MET A 1 -1.67 3.53 -9.55
N GLU A 2 -1.81 4.41 -10.54
CA GLU A 2 -0.80 4.63 -11.61
C GLU A 2 0.64 4.78 -11.08
N ALA A 3 0.85 5.51 -9.98
CA ALA A 3 2.18 5.66 -9.39
C ALA A 3 2.80 4.34 -8.89
N LEU A 4 2.01 3.42 -8.33
CA LEU A 4 2.52 2.11 -7.87
C LEU A 4 2.84 1.21 -9.07
N ASP A 5 1.98 1.20 -10.09
CA ASP A 5 2.24 0.46 -11.33
C ASP A 5 3.49 0.98 -12.05
N TYR A 6 3.62 2.31 -12.15
CA TYR A 6 4.83 2.96 -12.64
C TYR A 6 6.04 2.57 -11.80
N THR A 7 5.90 2.59 -10.47
CA THR A 7 6.97 2.25 -9.54
C THR A 7 7.51 0.84 -9.82
N LEU A 8 6.62 -0.14 -9.94
CA LEU A 8 6.97 -1.54 -10.15
C LEU A 8 7.56 -1.84 -11.54
N LYS A 9 7.19 -1.04 -12.56
CA LYS A 9 7.63 -1.23 -13.96
C LYS A 9 8.88 -0.44 -14.35
N ASN A 10 9.18 0.65 -13.66
CA ASN A 10 10.21 1.64 -14.05
C ASN A 10 11.27 1.78 -12.94
N ARG A 11 11.92 0.67 -12.59
CA ARG A 11 12.82 0.57 -11.42
C ARG A 11 13.92 1.64 -11.45
N ASP A 12 14.59 1.82 -12.57
CA ASP A 12 15.75 2.71 -12.64
C ASP A 12 15.35 4.19 -12.51
N GLU A 13 14.26 4.62 -13.16
CA GLU A 13 13.72 5.97 -12.98
C GLU A 13 13.27 6.21 -11.52
N VAL A 14 12.67 5.20 -10.91
CA VAL A 14 12.22 5.28 -9.51
C VAL A 14 13.39 5.40 -8.57
N LEU A 15 14.50 4.67 -8.78
CA LEU A 15 15.69 4.80 -7.95
C LEU A 15 16.28 6.22 -8.00
N LEU A 16 16.22 6.91 -9.15
CA LEU A 16 16.61 8.32 -9.25
C LEU A 16 15.70 9.22 -8.40
N VAL A 17 14.38 8.98 -8.45
CA VAL A 17 13.40 9.69 -7.63
C VAL A 17 13.63 9.41 -6.14
N MET A 18 13.85 8.15 -5.77
CA MET A 18 14.13 7.76 -4.39
C MET A 18 15.38 8.45 -3.87
N THR A 19 16.49 8.48 -4.63
CA THR A 19 17.70 9.24 -4.27
C THR A 19 17.37 10.70 -3.93
N LYS A 20 16.53 11.35 -4.73
CA LYS A 20 16.15 12.77 -4.53
C LYS A 20 15.43 12.98 -3.20
N TYR A 21 14.56 12.06 -2.79
CA TYR A 21 13.67 12.23 -1.62
C TYR A 21 14.17 11.55 -0.35
N THR A 22 14.91 10.44 -0.44
CA THR A 22 15.49 9.72 0.70
C THR A 22 16.90 10.21 1.05
N LYS A 23 17.60 10.86 0.10
CA LYS A 23 19.00 11.28 0.20
C LYS A 23 20.00 10.13 0.40
N ILE A 24 19.58 8.89 0.16
CA ILE A 24 20.46 7.73 0.16
C ILE A 24 21.33 7.80 -1.10
N THR A 25 22.66 7.80 -0.93
CA THR A 25 23.64 7.83 -2.03
C THR A 25 24.32 6.49 -2.26
N ASP A 26 24.16 5.53 -1.34
CA ASP A 26 24.60 4.16 -1.51
C ASP A 26 23.61 3.43 -2.44
N ALA A 27 24.07 3.09 -3.64
CA ALA A 27 23.26 2.45 -4.67
C ALA A 27 22.79 1.04 -4.27
N ALA A 28 23.59 0.30 -3.49
CA ALA A 28 23.22 -1.04 -3.05
C ALA A 28 22.09 -0.96 -2.01
N LEU A 29 22.24 -0.07 -1.02
CA LEU A 29 21.20 0.17 -0.02
C LEU A 29 19.89 0.67 -0.63
N LEU A 30 19.98 1.57 -1.62
CA LEU A 30 18.82 2.09 -2.32
C LEU A 30 18.09 1.00 -3.12
N GLY A 31 18.86 0.15 -3.81
CA GLY A 31 18.33 -1.01 -4.54
C GLY A 31 17.64 -2.01 -3.61
N GLU A 32 18.28 -2.36 -2.49
CA GLU A 32 17.71 -3.26 -1.49
C GLU A 32 16.40 -2.71 -0.90
N ALA A 33 16.35 -1.41 -0.60
CA ALA A 33 15.14 -0.76 -0.12
C ALA A 33 14.00 -0.93 -1.13
N TYR A 34 14.24 -0.60 -2.40
CA TYR A 34 13.23 -0.79 -3.45
C TYR A 34 12.80 -2.26 -3.56
N ASP A 35 13.74 -3.19 -3.65
CA ASP A 35 13.45 -4.61 -3.88
C ASP A 35 12.70 -5.25 -2.70
N SER A 36 12.91 -4.74 -1.47
CA SER A 36 12.19 -5.15 -0.27
C SER A 36 10.73 -4.69 -0.29
N TYR A 37 10.49 -3.42 -0.62
CA TYR A 37 9.13 -2.87 -0.67
C TYR A 37 8.35 -3.35 -1.90
N ALA A 38 8.99 -3.53 -3.05
CA ALA A 38 8.35 -4.03 -4.27
C ALA A 38 7.67 -5.39 -4.07
N LYS A 39 8.23 -6.24 -3.18
CA LYS A 39 7.64 -7.54 -2.81
C LYS A 39 6.50 -7.42 -1.80
N ALA A 40 6.52 -6.37 -0.98
CA ALA A 40 5.57 -6.16 0.10
C ALA A 40 4.35 -5.33 -0.33
N TRP A 41 4.46 -4.51 -1.36
CA TRP A 41 3.36 -3.68 -1.82
C TRP A 41 2.23 -4.53 -2.38
N GLU A 42 1.05 -4.31 -1.81
CA GLU A 42 -0.17 -4.90 -2.34
C GLU A 42 -0.51 -4.32 -3.71
N ARG A 43 -0.89 -5.20 -4.63
CA ARG A 43 -1.28 -4.82 -5.98
C ARG A 43 -2.52 -3.92 -6.00
N ILE A 44 -3.44 -4.16 -5.07
CA ILE A 44 -4.54 -3.25 -4.75
C ILE A 44 -4.19 -2.64 -3.40
N PRO A 45 -3.85 -1.34 -3.31
CA PRO A 45 -3.37 -0.73 -2.07
C PRO A 45 -4.56 -0.40 -1.17
N MET A 46 -5.24 -1.44 -0.68
CA MET A 46 -6.42 -1.36 0.16
C MET A 46 -6.28 -2.34 1.31
N PRO A 47 -6.44 -1.90 2.56
CA PRO A 47 -6.36 -2.83 3.67
C PRO A 47 -7.50 -3.85 3.58
N SER A 48 -7.21 -5.10 3.98
CA SER A 48 -8.22 -6.15 4.06
C SER A 48 -9.28 -5.82 5.11
N GLN A 49 -10.55 -5.68 4.66
CA GLN A 49 -11.70 -5.52 5.54
C GLN A 49 -11.73 -6.63 6.62
N ALA A 50 -11.57 -7.89 6.21
CA ALA A 50 -11.61 -9.02 7.13
C ALA A 50 -10.48 -8.97 8.17
N ALA A 51 -9.29 -8.52 7.78
CA ALA A 51 -8.17 -8.36 8.71
C ALA A 51 -8.44 -7.25 9.74
N ILE A 52 -9.00 -6.11 9.29
CA ILE A 52 -9.41 -5.02 10.18
C ILE A 52 -10.48 -5.52 11.17
N GLU A 53 -11.53 -6.18 10.69
CA GLU A 53 -12.60 -6.72 11.53
C GLU A 53 -12.07 -7.73 12.55
N THR A 54 -11.13 -8.59 12.15
CA THR A 54 -10.45 -9.54 13.04
C THR A 54 -9.69 -8.81 14.15
N LEU A 55 -8.95 -7.76 13.81
CA LEU A 55 -8.18 -6.97 14.79
C LEU A 55 -9.09 -6.20 15.76
N LEU A 56 -10.20 -5.64 15.25
CA LEU A 56 -11.20 -4.94 16.06
C LEU A 56 -11.84 -5.89 17.10
N ALA A 57 -12.18 -7.11 16.68
CA ALA A 57 -12.74 -8.13 17.56
C ALA A 57 -11.76 -8.60 18.64
N ALA A 58 -10.47 -8.73 18.28
CA ALA A 58 -9.40 -9.15 19.20
C ALA A 58 -8.92 -8.01 20.14
N SER A 59 -9.37 -6.78 19.94
CA SER A 59 -8.87 -5.62 20.68
C SER A 59 -9.24 -5.68 22.17
N VAL A 60 -8.27 -5.32 23.02
CA VAL A 60 -8.49 -5.10 24.45
C VAL A 60 -9.28 -3.83 24.74
N ASN A 61 -9.37 -2.90 23.77
CA ASN A 61 -10.20 -1.70 23.89
C ASN A 61 -11.68 -2.05 23.66
N PRO A 62 -12.57 -1.89 24.65
CA PRO A 62 -13.98 -2.23 24.49
C PRO A 62 -14.67 -1.45 23.37
N LYS A 63 -14.21 -0.22 23.08
CA LYS A 63 -14.78 0.61 22.00
C LYS A 63 -14.47 0.05 20.61
N ALA A 64 -13.38 -0.70 20.45
CA ALA A 64 -12.98 -1.26 19.16
C ALA A 64 -13.86 -2.45 18.76
N LYS A 65 -14.37 -3.24 19.71
CA LYS A 65 -15.19 -4.43 19.45
C LYS A 65 -16.51 -4.14 18.72
N GLY A 66 -17.04 -2.93 18.87
CA GLY A 66 -18.26 -2.48 18.19
C GLY A 66 -18.00 -1.56 16.99
N ALA A 67 -16.73 -1.26 16.70
CA ALA A 67 -16.37 -0.45 15.54
C ALA A 67 -16.48 -1.29 14.27
N ARG A 68 -16.68 -0.62 13.14
CA ARG A 68 -16.79 -1.23 11.82
C ARG A 68 -15.70 -0.71 10.91
N TRP A 69 -15.27 -1.52 9.96
CA TRP A 69 -14.18 -1.17 9.07
C TRP A 69 -14.47 0.11 8.23
N ASP A 70 -15.73 0.31 7.83
CA ASP A 70 -16.23 1.44 7.03
C ASP A 70 -16.16 2.79 7.76
N GLN A 71 -15.88 2.78 9.06
CA GLN A 71 -15.61 3.99 9.86
C GLN A 71 -14.17 4.49 9.69
N PHE A 72 -13.27 3.65 9.15
CA PHE A 72 -11.84 3.94 9.01
C PHE A 72 -11.38 4.04 7.56
N VAL A 73 -12.10 3.41 6.63
CA VAL A 73 -11.69 3.28 5.24
C VAL A 73 -12.87 3.61 4.31
N ASP A 74 -12.66 4.59 3.42
CA ASP A 74 -13.54 4.84 2.29
C ASP A 74 -13.00 4.11 1.06
N ASP A 75 -13.65 3.01 0.67
CA ASP A 75 -13.18 2.16 -0.43
C ASP A 75 -13.82 2.45 -1.78
N ARG A 76 -14.72 3.43 -1.87
CA ARG A 76 -15.53 3.68 -3.07
C ARG A 76 -14.64 3.94 -4.29
N PHE A 77 -13.60 4.74 -4.12
CA PHE A 77 -12.66 5.07 -5.20
C PHE A 77 -11.90 3.85 -5.70
N VAL A 78 -11.42 2.98 -4.79
CA VAL A 78 -10.65 1.80 -5.20
C VAL A 78 -11.57 0.78 -5.86
N LYS A 79 -12.78 0.58 -5.33
CA LYS A 79 -13.81 -0.26 -5.96
C LYS A 79 -14.15 0.20 -7.38
N GLU A 80 -14.32 1.50 -7.59
CA GLU A 80 -14.58 2.08 -8.91
C GLU A 80 -13.42 1.81 -9.89
N VAL A 81 -12.19 2.04 -9.44
CA VAL A 81 -10.97 1.83 -10.24
C VAL A 81 -10.70 0.36 -10.57
N VAL A 82 -11.04 -0.56 -9.66
CA VAL A 82 -10.98 -2.01 -9.91
C VAL A 82 -12.09 -2.42 -10.87
N ALA A 83 -13.32 -1.92 -10.68
CA ALA A 83 -14.46 -2.20 -11.55
C ALA A 83 -14.25 -1.70 -12.98
N SER A 84 -13.55 -0.57 -13.18
CA SER A 84 -13.18 -0.06 -14.50
C SER A 84 -12.10 -0.90 -15.19
N GLY A 85 -11.49 -1.86 -14.50
CA GLY A 85 -10.43 -2.72 -15.02
C GLY A 85 -9.05 -2.05 -15.10
N THR A 86 -8.92 -0.84 -14.55
CA THR A 86 -7.65 -0.09 -14.50
C THR A 86 -6.62 -0.81 -13.64
N ILE A 87 -7.08 -1.50 -12.58
CA ILE A 87 -6.27 -2.42 -11.78
C ILE A 87 -7.00 -3.76 -11.66
N LYS A 88 -6.21 -4.83 -11.75
CA LYS A 88 -6.60 -6.24 -11.55
C LYS A 88 -5.73 -6.85 -10.49
#